data_AF-A0A6M3K0F9-F1
#
_entry.id   AF-A0A6M3K0F9-F1
#
_cell.length_a   1.000
_cell.length_b   1.000
_cell.length_c   1.000
_cell.angle_alpha   90.00
_cell.angle_beta   90.00
_cell.angle_gamma   90.00
#
_symmetry.space_group_name_H-M   'P 1'
#
loop_
_entity.id
_entity.type
_entity.pdbx_description
1 polymer ?
#
loop_
_entity_poly.entity_id
_entity_poly.type
_entity_poly.pdbx_seq_one_letter_code
_entity_poly.pdbx_strand_id
1 'polypeptide(L)'
;MPLEDLKKKATELSIEFDENVSEDDLNTLVSQKEEELSSDLDYLRNKLKFFEEESKKAFNKRDIAMKDKKALSSKVQELEDKLKNAVDKEQLVKLQTEFEDLKKYKDEVERLKEEEELKKVDEVERTKIQFRKEMEKMQQQFNDIKTSLEKEKEEAISKEKDYQEMIKSLRGNKLESEIVIQATKYKAWSPNQIVALAKGFFTYDEQLNKYIHLVRDDKGKIVDEQSVEEFIKDYLGKEENENLVKGATTDSSFDTRTHQRADTTTKTNSKGKYKANDPQIIKEAEDKNLSPADWAEIKERMEVKQLKMREKK
;
A
#
# COMPACT_ATOMS: atom_id res chain seq x y z
N MET A 1 -67.65 -21.71 -50.15
CA MET A 1 -67.38 -20.35 -49.61
C MET A 1 -67.31 -19.47 -50.83
N PRO A 2 -67.97 -18.30 -50.91
CA PRO A 2 -67.97 -17.51 -52.15
C PRO A 2 -66.54 -17.32 -52.69
N LEU A 3 -66.34 -17.43 -54.01
CA LEU A 3 -65.01 -17.34 -54.64
C LEU A 3 -64.26 -16.05 -54.26
N GLU A 4 -64.97 -14.94 -54.09
CA GLU A 4 -64.40 -13.66 -53.61
C GLU A 4 -63.84 -13.75 -52.18
N ASP A 5 -64.50 -14.49 -51.29
CA ASP A 5 -64.03 -14.70 -49.92
C ASP A 5 -62.79 -15.62 -49.90
N LEU A 6 -62.71 -16.62 -50.77
CA LEU A 6 -61.55 -17.49 -50.93
C LEU A 6 -60.33 -16.74 -51.48
N LYS A 7 -60.52 -15.88 -52.48
CA LYS A 7 -59.46 -15.02 -53.03
C LYS A 7 -58.91 -14.09 -51.96
N LYS A 8 -59.78 -13.48 -51.15
CA LYS A 8 -59.38 -12.61 -50.03
C LYS A 8 -58.58 -13.38 -48.97
N LYS A 9 -59.03 -14.58 -48.60
CA LYS A 9 -58.35 -15.44 -47.62
C LYS A 9 -56.99 -15.93 -48.12
N ALA A 10 -56.90 -16.28 -49.41
CA ALA A 10 -55.64 -16.65 -50.06
C ALA A 10 -54.64 -15.50 -50.06
N THR A 11 -55.08 -14.26 -50.34
CA THR A 11 -54.21 -13.08 -50.23
C THR A 11 -53.80 -12.78 -48.79
N GLU A 12 -54.69 -12.95 -47.80
CA GLU A 12 -54.36 -12.79 -46.38
C GLU A 12 -53.31 -13.82 -45.92
N LEU A 13 -53.35 -15.04 -46.47
CA LEU A 13 -52.36 -16.11 -46.25
C LEU A 13 -51.13 -16.02 -47.15
N SER A 14 -50.99 -14.94 -47.94
CA SER A 14 -49.88 -14.72 -48.88
C SER A 14 -49.67 -15.84 -49.90
N ILE A 15 -50.75 -16.45 -50.37
CA ILE A 15 -50.74 -17.48 -51.42
C ILE A 15 -50.83 -16.78 -52.78
N GLU A 16 -49.86 -17.02 -53.66
CA GLU A 16 -49.92 -16.54 -55.05
C GLU A 16 -50.84 -17.45 -55.88
N PHE A 17 -51.84 -16.88 -56.55
CA PHE A 17 -52.77 -17.61 -57.43
C PHE A 17 -53.12 -16.79 -58.67
N ASP A 18 -53.48 -17.48 -59.75
CA ASP A 18 -53.82 -16.87 -61.04
C ASP A 18 -55.28 -16.38 -61.07
N GLU A 19 -55.60 -15.33 -61.83
CA GLU A 19 -56.95 -14.72 -61.81
C GLU A 19 -58.07 -15.68 -62.25
N ASN A 20 -57.69 -16.69 -63.05
CA ASN A 20 -58.56 -17.75 -63.61
C ASN A 20 -58.53 -19.09 -62.83
N VAL A 21 -57.96 -19.14 -61.62
CA VAL A 21 -57.93 -20.36 -60.81
C VAL A 21 -59.35 -20.82 -60.43
N SER A 22 -59.56 -22.14 -60.45
CA SER A 22 -60.85 -22.75 -60.09
C SER A 22 -61.13 -22.64 -58.59
N GLU A 23 -62.41 -22.62 -58.20
CA GLU A 23 -62.82 -22.52 -56.79
C GLU A 23 -62.27 -23.69 -55.95
N ASP A 24 -62.28 -24.90 -56.51
CA ASP A 24 -61.81 -26.11 -55.84
C ASP A 24 -60.29 -26.11 -55.65
N ASP A 25 -59.52 -25.66 -56.64
CA ASP A 25 -58.05 -25.56 -56.53
C ASP A 25 -57.64 -24.49 -55.51
N LEU A 26 -58.32 -23.33 -55.52
CA LEU A 26 -58.05 -22.25 -54.58
C LEU A 26 -58.38 -22.65 -53.14
N ASN A 27 -59.51 -23.34 -52.94
CA ASN A 27 -59.92 -23.82 -51.63
C ASN A 27 -58.95 -24.87 -51.08
N THR A 28 -58.41 -25.72 -51.95
CA THR A 28 -57.38 -26.72 -51.58
C THR A 28 -56.08 -26.04 -51.15
N LEU A 29 -55.61 -25.02 -51.89
CA LEU A 29 -54.41 -24.26 -51.54
C LEU A 29 -54.56 -23.50 -50.22
N VAL A 30 -55.72 -22.85 -50.00
CA VAL A 30 -56.04 -22.17 -48.74
C VAL A 30 -56.05 -23.15 -47.57
N SER A 31 -56.71 -24.30 -47.72
CA SER A 31 -56.81 -25.32 -46.67
C SER A 31 -55.44 -25.90 -46.31
N GLN A 32 -54.61 -26.21 -47.30
CA GLN A 32 -53.25 -26.72 -47.08
C GLN A 32 -52.38 -25.69 -46.36
N LYS A 33 -52.47 -24.41 -46.75
CA LYS A 33 -51.70 -23.35 -46.09
C LYS A 33 -52.17 -23.08 -44.67
N GLU A 34 -53.46 -23.20 -44.39
CA GLU A 34 -54.01 -23.09 -43.03
C GLU A 34 -53.55 -24.24 -42.14
N GLU A 35 -53.49 -25.48 -42.66
CA GLU A 35 -52.94 -26.62 -41.94
C GLU A 35 -51.43 -26.47 -41.66
N GLU A 36 -50.65 -26.02 -42.65
CA GLU A 36 -49.23 -25.72 -42.47
C GLU A 36 -49.01 -24.66 -41.38
N LEU A 37 -49.73 -23.53 -41.45
CA LEU A 37 -49.63 -22.45 -40.46
C LEU A 37 -50.03 -22.93 -39.05
N SER A 38 -51.08 -23.74 -38.96
CA SER A 38 -51.53 -24.33 -37.70
C SER A 38 -50.45 -25.23 -37.10
N SER A 39 -49.80 -26.07 -37.91
CA SER A 39 -48.72 -26.95 -37.47
C SER A 39 -47.47 -26.17 -37.00
N ASP A 40 -47.12 -25.09 -37.69
CA ASP A 40 -45.99 -24.21 -37.34
C ASP A 40 -46.28 -23.42 -36.04
N LEU A 41 -47.52 -22.96 -35.85
CA LEU A 41 -47.95 -22.30 -34.62
C LEU A 41 -47.88 -23.24 -33.41
N ASP A 42 -48.31 -24.48 -33.55
CA ASP A 42 -48.20 -25.49 -32.49
C ASP A 42 -46.75 -25.85 -32.18
N TYR A 43 -45.90 -25.97 -33.20
CA TYR A 43 -44.45 -26.14 -33.02
C TYR A 43 -43.83 -24.97 -32.24
N LEU A 44 -44.11 -23.73 -32.65
CA LEU A 44 -43.60 -22.53 -31.97
C LEU A 44 -44.10 -22.44 -30.52
N ARG A 45 -45.36 -22.77 -30.27
CA ARG A 45 -45.95 -22.74 -28.93
C ARG A 45 -45.32 -23.77 -27.99
N ASN A 46 -45.04 -24.98 -28.49
CA ASN A 46 -44.35 -26.02 -27.73
C ASN A 46 -42.89 -25.66 -27.48
N LYS A 47 -42.21 -25.08 -28.47
CA LYS A 47 -40.83 -24.60 -28.33
C LYS A 47 -40.73 -23.45 -27.32
N LEU A 48 -41.70 -22.54 -27.32
CA LEU A 48 -41.75 -21.44 -26.36
C LEU A 48 -41.98 -21.92 -24.93
N LYS A 49 -42.90 -22.89 -24.73
CA LYS A 49 -43.10 -23.55 -23.43
C LYS A 49 -41.84 -24.25 -22.93
N PHE A 50 -41.14 -24.97 -23.81
CA PHE A 50 -39.88 -25.63 -23.49
C PHE A 50 -38.83 -24.62 -22.99
N PHE A 51 -38.63 -23.50 -23.71
CA PHE A 51 -37.70 -22.46 -23.29
C PHE A 51 -38.14 -21.75 -22.01
N GLU A 52 -39.44 -21.56 -21.77
CA GLU A 52 -39.95 -21.01 -20.51
C GLU A 52 -39.62 -21.92 -19.31
N GLU A 53 -39.83 -23.23 -19.45
CA GLU A 53 -39.53 -24.21 -18.40
C GLU A 53 -38.02 -24.33 -18.15
N GLU A 54 -37.22 -24.33 -19.22
CA GLU A 54 -35.76 -24.38 -19.14
C GLU A 54 -35.20 -23.12 -18.47
N SER A 55 -35.72 -21.95 -18.84
CA SER A 55 -35.37 -20.67 -18.20
C SER A 55 -35.74 -20.65 -16.72
N LYS A 56 -36.94 -21.13 -16.35
CA LYS A 56 -37.34 -21.25 -14.93
C LYS A 56 -36.41 -22.18 -14.15
N LYS A 57 -36.00 -23.31 -14.72
CA LYS A 57 -35.02 -24.23 -14.10
C LYS A 57 -33.66 -23.55 -13.93
N ALA A 58 -33.19 -22.81 -14.92
CA ALA A 58 -31.93 -22.07 -14.86
C ALA A 58 -31.96 -20.97 -13.78
N PHE A 59 -33.05 -20.20 -13.69
CA PHE A 59 -33.24 -19.18 -12.65
C PHE A 59 -33.28 -19.79 -11.25
N ASN A 60 -34.00 -20.89 -11.05
CA ASN A 60 -34.04 -21.58 -9.75
C ASN A 60 -32.65 -22.08 -9.34
N LYS A 61 -31.87 -22.66 -10.27
CA LYS A 61 -30.49 -23.08 -9.99
C LYS A 61 -29.60 -21.90 -9.62
N ARG A 62 -29.70 -20.79 -10.37
CA ARG A 62 -28.96 -19.55 -10.09
C ARG A 62 -29.29 -19.02 -8.70
N ASP A 63 -30.56 -18.99 -8.33
CA ASP A 63 -31.02 -18.42 -7.07
C ASP A 63 -30.61 -19.30 -5.88
N ILE A 64 -30.62 -20.62 -6.02
CA ILE A 64 -30.06 -21.56 -5.03
C ILE A 64 -28.55 -21.34 -4.89
N ALA A 65 -27.81 -21.28 -6.00
CA ALA A 65 -26.37 -21.05 -5.97
C ALA A 65 -26.00 -19.69 -5.36
N MET A 66 -26.80 -18.65 -5.60
CA MET A 66 -26.63 -17.33 -4.96
C MET A 66 -26.88 -17.37 -3.45
N LYS A 67 -27.89 -18.12 -2.99
CA LYS A 67 -28.13 -18.34 -1.56
C LYS A 67 -26.98 -19.10 -0.91
N ASP A 68 -26.50 -20.17 -1.53
CA ASP A 68 -25.38 -20.96 -1.01
C ASP A 68 -24.09 -20.14 -0.97
N LYS A 69 -23.80 -19.37 -2.02
CA LYS A 69 -22.67 -18.45 -2.08
C LYS A 69 -22.73 -17.43 -0.96
N LYS A 70 -23.91 -16.84 -0.69
CA LYS A 70 -24.08 -15.87 0.38
C LYS A 70 -23.87 -16.51 1.76
N ALA A 71 -24.41 -17.71 1.98
CA ALA A 71 -24.22 -18.46 3.23
C ALA A 71 -22.74 -18.81 3.48
N LEU A 72 -22.03 -19.28 2.44
CA LEU A 72 -20.59 -19.55 2.49
C LEU A 72 -19.79 -18.28 2.76
N SER A 73 -20.08 -17.19 2.05
CA SER A 73 -19.40 -15.90 2.24
C SER A 73 -19.58 -15.36 3.66
N SER A 74 -20.79 -15.43 4.24
CA SER A 74 -21.02 -15.03 5.62
C SER A 74 -20.25 -15.91 6.60
N LYS A 75 -20.16 -17.22 6.35
CA LYS A 75 -19.40 -18.15 7.20
C LYS A 75 -17.89 -17.91 7.14
N VAL A 76 -17.36 -17.56 5.96
CA VAL A 76 -15.95 -17.16 5.80
C VAL A 76 -15.68 -15.88 6.58
N GLN A 77 -16.55 -14.89 6.46
CA GLN A 77 -16.40 -13.62 7.17
C GLN A 77 -16.48 -13.80 8.69
N GLU A 78 -17.39 -14.64 9.19
CA GLU A 78 -17.45 -15.01 10.61
C GLU A 78 -16.16 -15.69 11.11
N LEU A 79 -15.55 -16.55 10.28
CA LEU A 79 -14.30 -17.23 10.63
C LEU A 79 -13.10 -16.27 10.59
N GLU A 80 -13.03 -15.36 9.61
CA GLU A 80 -12.01 -14.31 9.54
C GLU A 80 -12.08 -13.38 10.76
N ASP A 81 -13.29 -13.00 11.18
CA ASP A 81 -13.48 -12.17 12.37
C ASP A 81 -13.12 -12.91 13.66
N LYS A 82 -13.36 -14.23 13.73
CA LYS A 82 -12.87 -15.08 14.84
C LYS A 82 -11.35 -15.20 14.84
N LEU A 83 -10.72 -15.29 13.67
CA LEU A 83 -9.27 -15.39 13.53
C LEU A 83 -8.58 -14.08 13.96
N LYS A 84 -9.14 -12.93 13.58
CA LYS A 84 -8.64 -11.60 13.97
C LYS A 84 -8.73 -11.35 15.48
N ASN A 85 -9.71 -11.97 16.15
CA ASN A 85 -9.97 -11.78 17.57
C ASN A 85 -9.44 -12.93 18.46
N ALA A 86 -8.79 -13.95 17.88
CA ALA A 86 -8.23 -15.07 18.62
C ALA A 86 -6.91 -14.67 19.31
N VAL A 87 -6.91 -14.60 20.64
CA VAL A 87 -5.77 -14.19 21.47
C VAL A 87 -4.80 -15.36 21.76
N ASP A 88 -5.22 -16.61 21.53
CA ASP A 88 -4.45 -17.81 21.91
C ASP A 88 -3.79 -18.51 20.71
N LYS A 89 -2.48 -18.72 20.81
CA LYS A 89 -1.59 -19.10 19.69
C LYS A 89 -1.86 -20.53 19.20
N GLU A 90 -2.28 -21.43 20.08
CA GLU A 90 -2.63 -22.81 19.73
C GLU A 90 -3.97 -22.91 19.01
N GLN A 91 -4.95 -22.08 19.37
CA GLN A 91 -6.23 -22.01 18.67
C GLN A 91 -6.06 -21.41 17.28
N LEU A 92 -5.15 -20.45 17.11
CA LEU A 92 -4.84 -19.83 15.83
C LEU A 92 -4.21 -20.83 14.84
N VAL A 93 -3.29 -21.68 15.31
CA VAL A 93 -2.70 -22.76 14.50
C VAL A 93 -3.75 -23.79 14.10
N LYS A 94 -4.63 -24.21 15.02
CA LYS A 94 -5.73 -25.14 14.69
C LYS A 94 -6.72 -24.55 13.69
N LEU A 95 -7.11 -23.28 13.87
CA LEU A 95 -7.97 -22.59 12.92
C LEU A 95 -7.29 -22.43 11.54
N GLN A 96 -5.98 -22.17 11.49
CA GLN A 96 -5.25 -22.14 10.22
C GLN A 96 -5.28 -23.50 9.51
N THR A 97 -5.05 -24.59 10.24
CA THR A 97 -5.10 -25.94 9.64
C THR A 97 -6.51 -26.30 9.18
N GLU A 98 -7.55 -26.02 9.97
CA GLU A 98 -8.94 -26.26 9.56
C GLU A 98 -9.33 -25.38 8.36
N PHE A 99 -8.83 -24.15 8.30
CA PHE A 99 -9.06 -23.25 7.17
C PHE A 99 -8.37 -23.72 5.89
N GLU A 100 -7.13 -24.21 5.98
CA GLU A 100 -6.42 -24.81 4.84
C GLU A 100 -7.11 -26.08 4.34
N ASP A 101 -7.59 -26.94 5.24
CA ASP A 101 -8.32 -28.16 4.88
C ASP A 101 -9.68 -27.84 4.25
N LEU A 102 -10.40 -26.83 4.76
CA LEU A 102 -11.63 -26.34 4.15
C LEU A 102 -11.38 -25.72 2.77
N LYS A 103 -10.26 -25.00 2.58
CA LYS A 103 -9.87 -24.43 1.30
C LYS A 103 -9.60 -25.54 0.28
N LYS A 104 -8.82 -26.56 0.66
CA LYS A 104 -8.57 -27.75 -0.17
C LYS A 104 -9.87 -28.48 -0.50
N TYR A 105 -10.75 -28.68 0.48
CA TYR A 105 -12.04 -29.35 0.25
C TYR A 105 -12.94 -28.54 -0.70
N LYS A 106 -12.96 -27.21 -0.57
CA LYS A 106 -13.70 -26.34 -1.49
C LYS A 106 -13.14 -26.43 -2.92
N ASP A 107 -11.82 -26.35 -3.07
CA ASP A 107 -11.15 -26.47 -4.37
C ASP A 107 -11.41 -27.86 -4.99
N GLU A 108 -11.41 -28.93 -4.18
CA GLU A 108 -11.72 -30.31 -4.61
C GLU A 108 -13.18 -30.46 -5.06
N VAL A 109 -14.13 -29.89 -4.32
CA VAL A 109 -15.56 -29.92 -4.66
C VAL A 109 -15.86 -29.08 -5.90
N GLU A 110 -15.25 -27.91 -6.06
CA GLU A 110 -15.35 -27.10 -7.28
C GLU A 110 -14.76 -27.86 -8.47
N ARG A 111 -13.60 -28.50 -8.31
CA ARG A 111 -12.97 -29.34 -9.34
C ARG A 111 -13.86 -30.51 -9.77
N LEU A 112 -14.47 -31.22 -8.81
CA LEU A 112 -15.35 -32.36 -9.10
C LEU A 112 -16.65 -31.94 -9.78
N LYS A 113 -17.26 -30.83 -9.35
CA LYS A 113 -18.45 -30.25 -10.02
C LYS A 113 -18.11 -29.81 -11.44
N GLU A 114 -16.94 -29.22 -11.64
CA GLU A 114 -16.48 -28.83 -12.97
C GLU A 114 -16.18 -30.03 -13.86
N GLU A 115 -15.60 -31.11 -13.35
CA GLU A 115 -15.42 -32.34 -14.12
C GLU A 115 -16.76 -32.97 -14.55
N GLU A 116 -17.80 -32.90 -13.70
CA GLU A 116 -19.15 -33.33 -14.06
C GLU A 116 -19.83 -32.41 -15.07
N GLU A 117 -19.62 -31.09 -14.99
CA GLU A 117 -20.13 -30.14 -15.97
C GLU A 117 -19.40 -30.29 -17.31
N LEU A 118 -18.07 -30.36 -17.30
CA LEU A 118 -17.21 -30.54 -18.49
C LEU A 118 -17.43 -31.89 -19.21
N LYS A 119 -18.02 -32.90 -18.55
CA LYS A 119 -18.45 -34.16 -19.18
C LYS A 119 -19.79 -34.03 -19.93
N LYS A 120 -20.56 -32.98 -19.67
CA LYS A 120 -21.89 -32.73 -20.28
C LYS A 120 -21.85 -31.75 -21.45
N VAL A 121 -20.69 -31.13 -21.73
CA VAL A 121 -20.53 -30.10 -22.76
C VAL A 121 -19.62 -30.55 -23.89
N ASP A 122 -19.89 -30.07 -25.10
CA ASP A 122 -19.08 -30.33 -26.29
C ASP A 122 -17.62 -29.87 -26.13
N GLU A 123 -16.71 -30.52 -26.85
CA GLU A 123 -15.24 -30.33 -26.76
C GLU A 123 -14.80 -28.87 -26.98
N VAL A 124 -15.57 -28.12 -27.77
CA VAL A 124 -15.37 -26.69 -28.07
C VAL A 124 -15.76 -25.78 -26.88
N GLU A 125 -16.78 -26.13 -26.11
CA GLU A 125 -17.13 -25.36 -24.91
C GLU A 125 -16.20 -25.70 -23.73
N ARG A 126 -15.74 -26.96 -23.67
CA ARG A 126 -14.74 -27.43 -22.70
C ARG A 126 -13.45 -26.60 -22.77
N THR A 127 -12.96 -26.38 -23.98
CA THR A 127 -11.75 -25.58 -24.26
C THR A 127 -11.97 -24.09 -23.97
N LYS A 128 -13.14 -23.52 -24.29
CA LYS A 128 -13.48 -22.13 -23.92
C LYS A 128 -13.52 -21.91 -22.41
N ILE A 129 -14.06 -22.85 -21.64
CA ILE A 129 -14.12 -22.77 -20.17
C ILE A 129 -12.70 -22.84 -19.59
N GLN A 130 -11.86 -23.77 -20.07
CA GLN A 130 -10.46 -23.86 -19.63
C GLN A 130 -9.68 -22.58 -19.94
N PHE A 131 -9.82 -22.05 -21.15
CA PHE A 131 -9.15 -20.81 -21.56
C PHE A 131 -9.60 -19.59 -20.74
N ARG A 132 -10.90 -19.47 -20.45
CA ARG A 132 -11.41 -18.40 -19.57
C ARG A 132 -10.82 -18.49 -18.17
N LYS A 133 -10.68 -19.69 -17.61
CA LYS A 133 -10.05 -19.87 -16.29
C LYS A 133 -8.57 -19.55 -16.28
N GLU A 134 -7.83 -19.93 -17.32
CA GLU A 134 -6.43 -19.55 -17.45
C GLU A 134 -6.28 -18.04 -17.53
N MET A 135 -7.17 -17.37 -18.27
CA MET A 135 -7.24 -15.91 -18.31
C MET A 135 -7.57 -15.29 -16.95
N GLU A 136 -8.55 -15.82 -16.22
CA GLU A 136 -8.89 -15.35 -14.88
C GLU A 136 -7.74 -15.55 -13.88
N LYS A 137 -7.05 -16.70 -13.94
CA LYS A 137 -5.84 -16.95 -13.13
C LYS A 137 -4.70 -15.99 -13.47
N MET A 138 -4.43 -15.78 -14.77
CA MET A 138 -3.44 -14.80 -15.21
C MET A 138 -3.79 -13.40 -14.74
N GLN A 139 -5.08 -13.03 -14.79
CA GLN A 139 -5.53 -11.71 -14.36
C GLN A 139 -5.44 -11.52 -12.84
N GLN A 140 -5.72 -12.56 -12.05
CA GLN A 140 -5.46 -12.55 -10.61
C GLN A 140 -3.98 -12.40 -10.32
N GLN A 141 -3.11 -13.21 -10.93
CA GLN A 141 -1.66 -13.10 -10.78
C GLN A 141 -1.16 -11.71 -11.18
N PHE A 142 -1.69 -11.12 -12.24
CA PHE A 142 -1.34 -9.77 -12.66
C PHE A 142 -1.75 -8.72 -11.63
N ASN A 143 -2.94 -8.84 -11.06
CA ASN A 143 -3.40 -7.94 -10.00
C ASN A 143 -2.57 -8.09 -8.71
N ASP A 144 -2.22 -9.32 -8.33
CA ASP A 144 -1.37 -9.58 -7.16
C ASP A 144 0.05 -9.01 -7.36
N ILE A 145 0.64 -9.19 -8.54
CA ILE A 145 1.94 -8.60 -8.88
C ILE A 145 1.85 -7.06 -8.86
N LYS A 146 0.79 -6.50 -9.45
CA LYS A 146 0.58 -5.05 -9.48
C LYS A 146 0.47 -4.46 -8.08
N THR A 147 -0.34 -5.07 -7.21
CA THR A 147 -0.51 -4.59 -5.83
C THR A 147 0.77 -4.77 -5.01
N SER A 148 1.55 -5.83 -5.23
CA SER A 148 2.86 -6.02 -4.61
C SER A 148 3.85 -4.93 -5.05
N LEU A 149 3.91 -4.62 -6.35
CA LEU A 149 4.76 -3.56 -6.90
C LEU A 149 4.36 -2.17 -6.39
N GLU A 150 3.06 -1.89 -6.27
CA GLU A 150 2.58 -0.63 -5.70
C GLU A 150 3.02 -0.46 -4.24
N LYS A 151 2.90 -1.53 -3.43
CA LYS A 151 3.40 -1.52 -2.05
C LYS A 151 4.91 -1.34 -1.97
N GLU A 152 5.68 -2.08 -2.77
CA GLU A 152 7.15 -1.97 -2.79
C GLU A 152 7.60 -0.56 -3.21
N LYS A 153 6.89 0.05 -4.18
CA LYS A 153 7.11 1.43 -4.59
C LYS A 153 6.82 2.42 -3.45
N GLU A 154 5.72 2.25 -2.73
CA GLU A 154 5.40 3.10 -1.58
C GLU A 154 6.44 2.98 -0.46
N GLU A 155 6.89 1.76 -0.15
CA GLU A 155 7.97 1.52 0.81
C GLU A 155 9.29 2.15 0.38
N ALA A 156 9.66 2.03 -0.90
CA ALA A 156 10.87 2.63 -1.45
C ALA A 156 10.82 4.16 -1.36
N ILE A 157 9.68 4.77 -1.70
CA ILE A 157 9.48 6.23 -1.58
C ILE A 157 9.56 6.67 -0.12
N SER A 158 8.99 5.90 0.82
CA SER A 158 9.09 6.20 2.25
C SER A 158 10.54 6.16 2.72
N LYS A 159 11.27 5.10 2.39
CA LYS A 159 12.69 4.95 2.75
C LYS A 159 13.55 6.07 2.15
N GLU A 160 13.30 6.45 0.90
CA GLU A 160 14.02 7.56 0.26
C GLU A 160 13.81 8.87 1.01
N LYS A 161 12.57 9.17 1.44
CA LYS A 161 12.28 10.36 2.26
C LYS A 161 13.02 10.31 3.60
N ASP A 162 12.98 9.17 4.28
CA ASP A 162 13.69 8.99 5.56
C ASP A 162 15.20 9.22 5.40
N TYR A 163 15.79 8.69 4.32
CA TYR A 163 17.21 8.92 4.00
C TYR A 163 17.50 10.39 3.67
N GLN A 164 16.63 11.06 2.92
CA GLN A 164 16.81 12.49 2.63
C GLN A 164 16.75 13.35 3.89
N GLU A 165 15.82 13.07 4.81
CA GLU A 165 15.74 13.75 6.11
C GLU A 165 16.97 13.49 6.97
N MET A 166 17.43 12.23 7.01
CA MET A 166 18.67 11.86 7.71
C MET A 166 19.89 12.60 7.13
N ILE A 167 20.04 12.64 5.81
CA ILE A 167 21.12 13.37 5.14
C ILE A 167 21.05 14.86 5.47
N LYS A 168 19.87 15.47 5.43
CA LYS A 168 19.68 16.88 5.77
C LYS A 168 20.09 17.18 7.22
N SER A 169 19.72 16.30 8.14
CA SER A 169 20.12 16.39 9.56
C SER A 169 21.64 16.29 9.72
N LEU A 170 22.27 15.28 9.10
CA LEU A 170 23.73 15.09 9.14
C LEU A 170 24.49 16.28 8.53
N ARG A 171 24.02 16.81 7.40
CA ARG A 171 24.58 18.01 6.79
C ARG A 171 24.46 19.22 7.74
N GLY A 172 23.30 19.40 8.37
CA GLY A 172 23.09 20.44 9.38
C GLY A 172 24.07 20.33 10.55
N ASN A 173 24.24 19.13 11.12
CA ASN A 173 25.20 18.88 12.20
C ASN A 173 26.65 19.12 11.76
N LYS A 174 26.99 18.77 10.51
CA LYS A 174 28.30 19.04 9.93
C LYS A 174 28.57 20.55 9.86
N LEU A 175 27.61 21.34 9.37
CA LEU A 175 27.73 22.81 9.36
C LEU A 175 27.94 23.37 10.76
N GLU A 176 27.15 22.94 11.73
CA GLU A 176 27.29 23.40 13.12
C GLU A 176 28.69 23.08 13.66
N SER A 177 29.17 21.86 13.45
CA SER A 177 30.52 21.47 13.86
C SER A 177 31.60 22.29 13.16
N GLU A 178 31.44 22.59 11.87
CA GLU A 178 32.39 23.39 11.09
C GLU A 178 32.45 24.84 11.62
N ILE A 179 31.29 25.45 11.91
CA ILE A 179 31.20 26.76 12.55
C ILE A 179 31.88 26.73 13.92
N VAL A 180 31.64 25.71 14.76
CA VAL A 180 32.27 25.61 16.08
C VAL A 180 33.80 25.52 15.96
N ILE A 181 34.31 24.71 15.03
CA ILE A 181 35.75 24.56 14.80
C ILE A 181 36.36 25.91 14.41
N GLN A 182 35.77 26.61 13.45
CA GLN A 182 36.28 27.90 12.98
C GLN A 182 36.13 29.00 14.05
N ALA A 183 34.99 29.07 14.73
CA ALA A 183 34.78 30.01 15.84
C ALA A 183 35.79 29.79 16.98
N THR A 184 36.12 28.53 17.27
CA THR A 184 37.15 28.20 18.27
C THR A 184 38.54 28.64 17.78
N LYS A 185 38.87 28.38 16.51
CA LYS A 185 40.12 28.83 15.87
C LYS A 185 40.30 30.35 15.95
N TYR A 186 39.23 31.11 15.75
CA TYR A 186 39.21 32.56 15.84
C TYR A 186 38.84 33.10 17.24
N LYS A 187 39.03 32.28 18.29
CA LYS A 187 38.91 32.67 19.71
C LYS A 187 37.55 33.26 20.10
N ALA A 188 36.45 32.76 19.53
CA ALA A 188 35.12 33.14 19.99
C ALA A 188 34.94 32.83 21.49
N TRP A 189 34.25 33.71 22.21
CA TRP A 189 33.91 33.55 23.62
C TRP A 189 33.03 32.32 23.85
N SER A 190 31.99 32.17 23.01
CA SER A 190 31.05 31.04 23.01
C SER A 190 30.81 30.52 21.59
N PRO A 191 31.55 29.49 21.14
CA PRO A 191 31.40 28.93 19.78
C PRO A 191 29.97 28.47 19.46
N ASN A 192 29.24 27.92 20.44
CA ASN A 192 27.84 27.50 20.26
C ASN A 192 26.90 28.69 20.02
N GLN A 193 27.20 29.86 20.60
CA GLN A 193 26.44 31.08 20.32
C GLN A 193 26.69 31.55 18.88
N ILE A 194 27.91 31.40 18.37
CA ILE A 194 28.22 31.69 16.97
C ILE A 194 27.43 30.79 16.03
N VAL A 195 27.25 29.51 16.35
CA VAL A 195 26.36 28.63 15.59
C VAL A 195 24.93 29.20 15.51
N ALA A 196 24.35 29.59 16.65
CA ALA A 196 22.99 30.11 16.69
C ALA A 196 22.81 31.39 15.86
N LEU A 197 23.82 32.25 15.80
CA LEU A 197 23.80 33.50 15.04
C LEU A 197 24.14 33.30 13.56
N ALA A 198 25.11 32.43 13.26
CA ALA A 198 25.69 32.31 11.93
C ALA A 198 25.04 31.25 11.04
N LYS A 199 24.42 30.21 11.62
CA LYS A 199 23.92 29.04 10.86
C LYS A 199 22.93 29.42 9.75
N GLY A 200 22.11 30.45 9.97
CA GLY A 200 21.09 30.90 9.01
C GLY A 200 21.65 31.57 7.74
N PHE A 201 22.92 31.97 7.75
CA PHE A 201 23.56 32.64 6.61
C PHE A 201 24.10 31.68 5.55
N PHE A 202 24.18 30.37 5.86
CA PHE A 202 24.75 29.38 4.98
C PHE A 202 23.68 28.60 4.20
N THR A 203 23.93 28.44 2.91
CA THR A 203 23.17 27.56 2.03
C THR A 203 24.02 26.38 1.63
N TYR A 204 23.42 25.19 1.61
CA TYR A 204 24.11 23.99 1.13
C TYR A 204 24.04 23.93 -0.39
N ASP A 205 25.21 23.86 -1.02
CA ASP A 205 25.33 23.60 -2.45
C ASP A 205 25.50 22.10 -2.70
N GLU A 206 24.55 21.51 -3.42
CA GLU A 206 24.54 20.08 -3.76
C GLU A 206 25.61 19.70 -4.78
N GLN A 207 26.01 20.62 -5.68
CA GLN A 207 27.00 20.37 -6.71
C GLN A 207 28.41 20.32 -6.12
N LEU A 208 28.70 21.26 -5.21
CA LEU A 208 30.00 21.35 -4.54
C LEU A 208 30.09 20.53 -3.25
N ASN A 209 28.95 20.00 -2.77
CA ASN A 209 28.82 19.24 -1.52
C ASN A 209 29.36 20.01 -0.30
N LYS A 210 29.12 21.33 -0.26
CA LYS A 210 29.67 22.25 0.74
C LYS A 210 28.65 23.32 1.12
N TYR A 211 28.84 23.90 2.30
CA TYR A 211 28.08 25.06 2.73
C TYR A 211 28.80 26.33 2.28
N ILE A 212 28.03 27.23 1.66
CA ILE A 212 28.50 28.52 1.15
C ILE A 212 27.61 29.64 1.69
N HIS A 213 28.21 30.81 1.89
CA HIS A 213 27.51 32.05 2.16
C HIS A 213 27.51 32.90 0.89
N LEU A 214 26.32 33.24 0.40
CA LEU A 214 26.16 34.06 -0.80
C LEU A 214 26.22 35.54 -0.44
N VAL A 215 27.27 36.22 -0.89
CA VAL A 215 27.43 37.67 -0.73
C VAL A 215 26.65 38.37 -1.86
N ARG A 216 25.82 39.34 -1.50
CA ARG A 216 24.97 40.07 -2.44
C ARG A 216 25.32 41.55 -2.51
N ASP A 217 25.21 42.14 -3.69
CA ASP A 217 25.30 43.60 -3.87
C ASP A 217 24.04 44.32 -3.35
N ASP A 218 24.09 45.65 -3.32
CA ASP A 218 22.96 46.53 -2.94
C ASP A 218 21.73 46.35 -3.85
N LYS A 219 21.89 45.69 -5.00
CA LYS A 219 20.82 45.38 -5.96
C LYS A 219 20.32 43.93 -5.81
N GLY A 220 20.82 43.18 -4.82
CA GLY A 220 20.42 41.81 -4.50
C GLY A 220 21.02 40.72 -5.39
N LYS A 221 21.97 41.04 -6.29
CA LYS A 221 22.67 40.07 -7.13
C LYS A 221 23.82 39.42 -6.37
N ILE A 222 24.06 38.14 -6.63
CA ILE A 222 25.18 37.40 -6.05
C ILE A 222 26.47 37.93 -6.67
N VAL A 223 27.41 38.34 -5.83
CA VAL A 223 28.70 38.89 -6.22
C VAL A 223 29.84 37.93 -5.90
N ASP A 224 29.72 37.22 -4.79
CA ASP A 224 30.77 36.33 -4.29
C ASP A 224 30.19 35.19 -3.44
N GLU A 225 30.98 34.14 -3.26
CA GLU A 225 30.65 32.96 -2.48
C GLU A 225 31.73 32.74 -1.43
N GLN A 226 31.36 32.88 -0.15
CA GLN A 226 32.29 32.67 0.95
C GLN A 226 32.13 31.28 1.56
N SER A 227 33.26 30.65 1.87
CA SER A 227 33.28 29.43 2.67
C SER A 227 32.91 29.70 4.14
N VAL A 228 32.58 28.64 4.89
CA VAL A 228 32.32 28.74 6.34
C VAL A 228 33.50 29.38 7.08
N GLU A 229 34.73 29.05 6.69
CA GLU A 229 35.93 29.62 7.31
C GLU A 229 36.06 31.12 7.07
N GLU A 230 35.92 31.57 5.82
CA GLU A 230 36.04 32.97 5.44
C GLU A 230 34.95 33.80 6.11
N PHE A 231 33.69 33.34 6.04
CA PHE A 231 32.58 34.03 6.66
C PHE A 231 32.77 34.16 8.18
N ILE A 232 33.14 33.09 8.89
CA ILE A 232 33.28 33.15 10.36
C ILE A 232 34.46 34.04 10.78
N LYS A 233 35.56 34.01 10.02
CA LYS A 233 36.69 34.92 10.22
C LYS A 233 36.27 36.38 10.08
N ASP A 234 35.59 36.70 8.99
CA ASP A 234 35.13 38.07 8.71
C ASP A 234 34.06 38.50 9.71
N TYR A 235 33.13 37.61 10.05
CA TYR A 235 32.05 37.85 11.00
C TYR A 235 32.59 38.21 12.39
N LEU A 236 33.56 37.45 12.90
CA LEU A 236 34.18 37.72 14.20
C LEU A 236 35.17 38.89 14.16
N GLY A 237 35.66 39.27 12.97
CA GLY A 237 36.54 40.42 12.78
C GLY A 237 35.84 41.78 12.68
N LYS A 238 34.51 41.81 12.64
CA LYS A 238 33.73 43.07 12.61
C LYS A 238 33.73 43.73 13.98
N GLU A 239 33.87 45.06 14.02
CA GLU A 239 33.81 45.88 15.24
C GLU A 239 32.52 45.65 16.03
N GLU A 240 31.40 45.47 15.32
CA GLU A 240 30.08 45.17 15.91
C GLU A 240 30.04 43.86 16.71
N ASN A 241 30.95 42.92 16.40
CA ASN A 241 31.01 41.58 16.97
C ASN A 241 32.24 41.37 17.88
N GLU A 242 32.98 42.42 18.23
CA GLU A 242 34.18 42.32 19.07
C GLU A 242 33.87 41.70 20.44
N ASN A 243 32.66 41.95 20.97
CA ASN A 243 32.14 41.33 22.20
C ASN A 243 32.01 39.80 22.15
N LEU A 244 32.05 39.20 20.95
CA LEU A 244 31.98 37.76 20.75
C LEU A 244 33.37 37.10 20.72
N VAL A 245 34.46 37.87 20.74
CA VAL A 245 35.84 37.38 20.67
C VAL A 245 36.53 37.55 22.02
N LYS A 246 37.31 36.55 22.43
CA LYS A 246 38.14 36.65 23.63
C LYS A 246 39.25 37.68 23.37
N GLY A 247 39.23 38.79 24.10
CA GLY A 247 40.28 39.81 24.04
C GLY A 247 41.68 39.21 24.29
N ALA A 248 42.71 39.85 23.74
CA ALA A 248 44.11 39.41 23.88
C ALA A 248 44.72 39.64 25.28
N THR A 249 43.92 40.11 26.24
CA THR A 249 44.38 40.38 27.60
C THR A 249 44.54 39.10 28.40
N THR A 250 45.79 38.87 28.82
CA THR A 250 46.27 37.99 29.90
C THR A 250 45.20 37.35 30.75
N ASP A 251 45.30 36.02 30.90
CA ASP A 251 44.64 35.16 31.88
C ASP A 251 44.29 35.93 33.16
N SER A 252 43.11 36.55 33.20
CA SER A 252 42.58 37.07 34.45
C SER A 252 42.23 35.84 35.25
N SER A 253 43.09 35.51 36.22
CA SER A 253 42.80 34.59 37.32
C SER A 253 41.57 35.10 38.07
N PHE A 254 40.40 34.82 37.53
CA PHE A 254 39.17 34.79 38.28
C PHE A 254 38.96 33.34 38.64
N ASP A 255 39.17 33.08 39.92
CA ASP A 255 39.10 31.81 40.61
C ASP A 255 37.70 31.16 40.41
N THR A 256 37.49 30.53 39.25
CA THR A 256 36.41 29.57 39.10
C THR A 256 36.83 28.36 39.88
N ARG A 257 36.28 28.24 41.10
CA ARG A 257 36.21 26.98 41.85
C ARG A 257 36.18 25.83 40.88
N THR A 258 37.31 25.16 40.78
CA THR A 258 37.48 23.92 40.05
C THR A 258 36.56 22.92 40.73
N HIS A 259 35.32 22.82 40.25
CA HIS A 259 34.68 21.51 40.27
C HIS A 259 35.57 20.66 39.39
N GLN A 260 36.53 19.99 40.03
CA GLN A 260 37.13 18.77 39.54
C GLN A 260 35.96 17.88 39.12
N ARG A 261 35.57 17.96 37.84
CA ARG A 261 35.10 16.78 37.15
C ARG A 261 36.32 15.89 37.12
N ALA A 262 36.43 15.10 38.18
CA ALA A 262 37.21 13.90 38.14
C ALA A 262 36.84 13.20 36.83
N ASP A 263 37.84 12.89 36.03
CA ASP A 263 37.84 11.72 35.17
C ASP A 263 37.59 10.51 36.07
N THR A 264 36.35 10.34 36.49
CA THR A 264 35.82 9.04 36.80
C THR A 264 35.23 8.55 35.49
N THR A 265 36.06 7.86 34.71
CA THR A 265 35.72 6.50 34.29
C THR A 265 35.30 5.69 35.51
N THR A 266 34.19 6.08 36.15
CA THR A 266 33.39 5.14 36.88
C THR A 266 32.85 4.24 35.78
N LYS A 267 33.52 3.10 35.62
CA LYS A 267 32.80 1.83 35.62
C LYS A 267 31.79 1.93 36.75
N THR A 268 30.65 2.54 36.48
CA THR A 268 29.47 2.27 37.27
C THR A 268 29.27 0.79 37.02
N ASN A 269 29.72 0.00 37.98
CA ASN A 269 28.96 -1.16 38.41
C ASN A 269 27.57 -0.62 38.81
N SER A 270 26.80 -0.11 37.86
CA SER A 270 25.39 0.09 38.05
C SER A 270 24.89 -1.33 38.20
N LYS A 271 24.41 -1.62 39.39
CA LYS A 271 23.39 -2.65 39.60
C LYS A 271 22.10 -2.18 38.90
N GLY A 272 22.20 -1.79 37.63
CA GLY A 272 21.11 -1.41 36.78
C GLY A 272 20.29 -2.67 36.51
N LYS A 273 18.97 -2.53 36.51
CA LYS A 273 18.06 -3.65 36.25
C LYS A 273 18.30 -4.29 34.87
N TYR A 274 18.89 -3.55 33.94
CA TYR A 274 19.20 -4.00 32.58
C TYR A 274 20.70 -4.29 32.46
N LYS A 275 21.03 -5.54 32.14
CA LYS A 275 22.40 -5.97 31.87
C LYS A 275 22.60 -6.04 30.36
N ALA A 276 23.78 -5.63 29.88
CA ALA A 276 24.15 -5.74 28.47
C ALA A 276 24.13 -7.20 27.94
N ASN A 277 24.23 -8.17 28.85
CA ASN A 277 24.19 -9.61 28.53
C ASN A 277 22.78 -10.23 28.63
N ASP A 278 21.74 -9.43 28.88
CA ASP A 278 20.37 -9.92 28.93
C ASP A 278 19.90 -10.29 27.49
N PRO A 279 19.42 -11.52 27.24
CA PRO A 279 18.96 -11.95 25.91
C PRO A 279 17.92 -11.02 25.30
N GLN A 280 17.09 -10.39 26.12
CA GLN A 280 16.08 -9.46 25.65
C GLN A 280 16.69 -8.12 25.21
N ILE A 281 17.73 -7.64 25.89
CA ILE A 281 18.47 -6.42 25.53
C ILE A 281 19.27 -6.64 24.24
N ILE A 282 19.89 -7.81 24.06
CA ILE A 282 20.66 -8.13 22.85
C ILE A 282 19.75 -8.11 21.63
N LYS A 283 18.59 -8.79 21.72
CA LYS A 283 17.63 -8.85 20.61
C LYS A 283 17.03 -7.48 20.29
N GLU A 284 16.63 -6.73 21.30
CA GLU A 284 16.10 -5.37 21.10
C GLU A 284 17.20 -4.40 20.58
N ALA A 285 18.47 -4.61 20.93
CA ALA A 285 19.59 -3.81 20.42
C ALA A 285 19.89 -4.12 18.95
N GLU A 286 19.84 -5.40 18.54
CA GLU A 286 19.94 -5.83 17.14
C GLU A 286 18.82 -5.23 16.28
N ASP A 287 17.56 -5.30 16.75
CA ASP A 287 16.41 -4.70 16.06
C ASP A 287 16.55 -3.17 15.91
N LYS A 288 17.39 -2.53 16.73
CA LYS A 288 17.63 -1.07 16.74
C LYS A 288 18.99 -0.67 16.18
N ASN A 289 19.79 -1.60 15.65
CA ASN A 289 21.16 -1.36 15.18
C ASN A 289 22.05 -0.62 16.20
N LEU A 290 21.92 -0.96 17.49
CA LEU A 290 22.71 -0.38 18.58
C LEU A 290 23.54 -1.46 19.28
N SER A 291 24.61 -1.04 19.96
CA SER A 291 25.34 -1.93 20.86
C SER A 291 24.43 -2.34 22.04
N PRO A 292 24.47 -3.60 22.51
CA PRO A 292 23.74 -4.03 23.69
C PRO A 292 24.03 -3.20 24.95
N ALA A 293 25.24 -2.64 25.05
CA ALA A 293 25.59 -1.73 26.15
C ALA A 293 24.89 -0.37 26.02
N ASP A 294 24.83 0.18 24.81
CA ASP A 294 24.19 1.48 24.54
C ASP A 294 22.67 1.37 24.71
N TRP A 295 22.07 0.25 24.28
CA TRP A 295 20.64 0.01 24.44
C TRP A 295 20.23 -0.17 25.91
N ALA A 296 21.05 -0.86 26.71
CA ALA A 296 20.83 -0.98 28.15
C ALA A 296 20.82 0.39 28.84
N GLU A 297 21.75 1.28 28.48
CA GLU A 297 21.82 2.63 29.03
C GLU A 297 20.61 3.48 28.61
N ILE A 298 20.17 3.35 27.35
CA ILE A 298 18.97 4.04 26.84
C ILE A 298 17.71 3.59 27.60
N LYS A 299 17.53 2.29 27.85
CA LYS A 299 16.38 1.79 28.64
C LYS A 299 16.39 2.34 30.07
N GLU A 300 17.55 2.36 30.71
CA GLU A 300 17.68 2.89 32.07
C GLU A 300 17.31 4.38 32.13
N ARG A 301 17.76 5.18 31.14
CA ARG A 301 17.38 6.60 31.02
C ARG A 301 15.88 6.79 30.76
N MET A 302 15.25 5.93 29.96
CA MET A 302 13.80 6.00 29.71
C MET A 302 12.98 5.71 30.96
N GLU A 303 13.34 4.69 31.76
CA GLU A 303 12.66 4.37 33.02
C GLU A 303 12.79 5.50 34.03
N VAL A 304 13.98 6.09 34.17
CA VAL A 304 14.21 7.26 35.03
C VAL A 304 13.37 8.46 34.58
N LYS A 305 13.25 8.70 33.27
CA LYS A 305 12.43 9.78 32.72
C LYS A 305 10.94 9.54 32.97
N GLN A 306 10.46 8.31 32.85
CA GLN A 306 9.07 7.95 33.15
C GLN A 306 8.74 8.07 34.64
N LEU A 307 9.65 7.70 35.54
CA LEU A 307 9.50 7.89 36.98
C LEU A 307 9.39 9.38 37.34
N LYS A 308 10.30 10.21 36.81
CA LYS A 308 10.24 11.68 37.01
C LYS A 308 8.95 12.32 36.48
N MET A 309 8.34 11.76 35.44
CA MET A 309 7.06 12.23 34.90
C MET A 309 5.86 11.79 35.75
N ARG A 310 5.96 10.65 36.45
CA ARG A 310 4.92 10.19 37.39
C ARG A 310 4.94 10.95 38.70
N GLU A 311 6.12 11.33 39.20
CA GLU A 311 6.27 12.13 40.43
C GLU A 311 5.84 13.60 40.27
N LYS A 312 5.67 14.07 39.03
CA LYS A 312 5.20 15.43 38.71
C LYS A 312 3.69 15.53 38.48
N LYS A 313 2.95 14.43 38.56
CA LYS A 313 1.48 14.39 38.51
C LYS A 313 0.92 14.19 39.90
#